data_AF-A0A8S4GHP4-F1
#
_entry.id   AF-A0A8S4GHP4-F1
#
_cell.length_a   1.000
_cell.length_b   1.000
_cell.length_c   1.000
_cell.angle_alpha   90.00
_cell.angle_beta   90.00
_cell.angle_gamma   90.00
#
_symmetry.space_group_name_H-M   'P 1'
#
loop_
_entity.id
_entity.type
_entity.pdbx_description
1 polymer ?
#
loop_
_entity_poly.entity_id
_entity_poly.type
_entity_poly.pdbx_seq_one_letter_code
_entity_poly.pdbx_strand_id
1 'polypeptide(L)'
;DTDGDNVADEDANGDPVDNCPLTANAGQADLDGDGCGDACEGSTEGACTGVNDRDGDGVTDDVDECLTTPVNDVTNVVTAAEAGVPASQVFIGCPDTDRDGVSDNKAAGGVETGTANDNCPAASNPTQADLDGDGEGDACDSDVDGDGVANADDTCPDGP
;
A
#
# COMPACT_ATOMS: atom_id res chain seq x y z
N ASP A 1 -8.87 23.58 16.97
CA ASP A 1 -9.95 22.62 16.78
C ASP A 1 -11.10 23.36 16.10
N THR A 2 -10.92 23.60 14.81
CA THR A 2 -11.91 24.29 13.97
C THR A 2 -12.94 23.30 13.41
N ASP A 3 -12.58 22.03 13.25
CA ASP A 3 -13.41 20.99 12.64
C ASP A 3 -14.06 20.01 13.65
N GLY A 4 -13.67 20.05 14.93
CA GLY A 4 -14.28 19.32 16.02
C GLY A 4 -13.73 17.91 16.27
N ASP A 5 -12.52 17.60 15.80
CA ASP A 5 -11.92 16.27 15.96
C ASP A 5 -11.13 16.08 17.27
N ASN A 6 -11.00 17.14 18.08
CA ASN A 6 -10.21 17.25 19.31
C ASN A 6 -8.69 17.35 19.11
N VAL A 7 -8.24 17.73 17.92
CA VAL A 7 -6.89 18.20 17.63
C VAL A 7 -6.91 19.73 17.55
N ALA A 8 -5.88 20.37 18.11
CA ALA A 8 -5.79 21.82 18.05
C ALA A 8 -5.16 22.24 16.72
N ASP A 9 -5.81 23.12 15.95
CA ASP A 9 -5.23 23.72 14.73
C ASP A 9 -3.77 24.15 14.88
N GLU A 10 -3.46 24.87 15.95
CA GLU A 10 -2.12 25.40 16.24
C GLU A 10 -1.77 25.21 17.73
N ASP A 11 -0.47 25.14 18.03
CA ASP A 11 0.04 25.16 19.41
C ASP A 11 0.05 26.57 20.04
N ALA A 12 0.62 26.71 21.24
CA ALA A 12 0.70 28.00 21.93
C ALA A 12 1.63 29.03 21.25
N ASN A 13 2.46 28.59 20.32
CA ASN A 13 3.40 29.40 19.56
C ASN A 13 2.85 29.79 18.18
N GLY A 14 1.72 29.20 17.77
CA GLY A 14 1.12 29.39 16.45
C GLY A 14 1.71 28.47 15.39
N ASP A 15 2.40 27.40 15.79
CA ASP A 15 2.86 26.36 14.87
C ASP A 15 1.70 25.38 14.61
N PRO A 16 1.48 24.94 13.35
CA PRO A 16 0.38 24.03 13.03
C PRO A 16 0.57 22.69 13.74
N VAL A 17 -0.48 22.23 14.40
CA VAL A 17 -0.55 20.93 15.09
C VAL A 17 -1.55 20.01 14.42
N ASP A 18 -2.61 20.57 13.85
CA ASP A 18 -3.58 19.87 13.03
C ASP A 18 -3.12 19.90 11.57
N ASN A 19 -2.87 18.74 10.99
CA ASN A 19 -2.51 18.58 9.58
C ASN A 19 -3.74 18.64 8.66
N CYS A 20 -4.96 18.69 9.21
CA CYS A 20 -6.21 18.99 8.50
C CYS A 20 -7.15 19.95 9.26
N PRO A 21 -6.78 21.23 9.49
CA PRO A 21 -7.53 22.14 10.36
C PRO A 21 -9.03 22.37 10.03
N LEU A 22 -9.50 22.06 8.82
CA LEU A 22 -10.91 22.16 8.42
C LEU A 22 -11.57 20.79 8.15
N THR A 23 -10.85 19.67 8.29
CA THR A 23 -11.33 18.33 7.97
C THR A 23 -11.00 17.31 9.07
N ALA A 24 -12.01 16.99 9.87
CA ALA A 24 -11.85 16.18 11.07
C ALA A 24 -11.10 14.86 10.85
N ASN A 25 -9.93 14.72 11.46
CA ASN A 25 -9.04 13.58 11.28
C ASN A 25 -8.20 13.30 12.54
N ALA A 26 -8.84 13.03 13.69
CA ALA A 26 -8.18 12.89 14.99
C ALA A 26 -6.96 11.94 15.07
N GLY A 27 -6.77 11.06 14.09
CA GLY A 27 -5.60 10.21 13.95
C GLY A 27 -4.36 10.89 13.35
N GLN A 28 -4.50 12.08 12.75
CA GLN A 28 -3.45 12.91 12.15
C GLN A 28 -2.50 12.07 11.27
N ALA A 29 -3.10 11.18 10.47
CA ALA A 29 -2.35 10.40 9.50
C ALA A 29 -1.79 11.37 8.44
N ASP A 30 -0.52 11.22 8.12
CA ASP A 30 0.28 12.01 7.19
C ASP A 30 1.36 11.04 6.71
N LEU A 31 1.05 10.34 5.63
CA LEU A 31 1.85 9.22 5.19
C LEU A 31 3.16 9.66 4.51
N ASP A 32 3.11 10.71 3.69
CA ASP A 32 4.27 11.21 2.95
C ASP A 32 5.14 12.17 3.78
N GLY A 33 4.61 12.67 4.90
CA GLY A 33 5.29 13.52 5.85
C GLY A 33 5.45 14.96 5.38
N ASP A 34 4.59 15.43 4.45
CA ASP A 34 4.64 16.80 3.92
C ASP A 34 3.96 17.83 4.85
N GLY A 35 3.24 17.36 5.87
CA GLY A 35 2.53 18.15 6.86
C GLY A 35 1.06 18.41 6.52
N CYS A 36 0.56 17.89 5.40
CA CYS A 36 -0.85 17.69 5.14
C CYS A 36 -1.31 16.33 5.70
N GLY A 37 -2.56 16.26 6.18
CA GLY A 37 -3.12 14.98 6.58
C GLY A 37 -3.78 14.24 5.41
N ASP A 38 -3.68 12.90 5.43
CA ASP A 38 -4.30 11.98 4.48
C ASP A 38 -5.81 12.25 4.24
N ALA A 39 -6.48 12.84 5.23
CA ALA A 39 -7.91 13.12 5.21
C ALA A 39 -8.30 14.39 4.43
N CYS A 40 -7.38 15.33 4.29
CA CYS A 40 -7.56 16.61 3.61
C CYS A 40 -6.60 16.79 2.43
N GLU A 41 -5.92 15.73 2.03
CA GLU A 41 -5.12 15.69 0.83
C GLU A 41 -5.89 16.14 -0.42
N GLY A 42 -5.21 16.86 -1.30
CA GLY A 42 -5.80 17.46 -2.50
C GLY A 42 -6.87 18.53 -2.24
N SER A 43 -6.98 19.04 -1.00
CA SER A 43 -7.87 20.15 -0.67
C SER A 43 -7.27 21.50 -1.07
N THR A 44 -7.95 22.59 -0.72
CA THR A 44 -7.41 23.95 -0.92
C THR A 44 -6.89 24.55 0.39
N GLU A 45 -6.64 23.70 1.38
CA GLU A 45 -6.26 24.09 2.73
C GLU A 45 -4.74 24.06 2.91
N GLY A 46 -4.15 25.13 3.46
CA GLY A 46 -2.80 25.08 4.02
C GLY A 46 -1.72 24.41 3.14
N ALA A 47 -1.02 23.43 3.73
CA ALA A 47 -0.02 22.59 3.06
C ALA A 47 -0.64 21.60 2.06
N CYS A 48 -1.90 21.22 2.27
CA CYS A 48 -2.69 20.29 1.45
C CYS A 48 -3.12 20.81 0.08
N THR A 49 -2.52 21.91 -0.39
CA THR A 49 -2.84 22.47 -1.70
C THR A 49 -2.24 21.60 -2.79
N GLY A 50 -3.05 20.77 -3.45
CA GLY A 50 -2.51 19.83 -4.40
C GLY A 50 -3.53 18.95 -5.11
N VAL A 51 -3.01 17.92 -5.74
CA VAL A 51 -3.77 16.73 -6.14
C VAL A 51 -3.70 15.74 -4.98
N ASN A 52 -4.74 14.95 -4.76
CA ASN A 52 -4.73 13.92 -3.72
C ASN A 52 -3.69 12.86 -4.12
N ASP A 53 -2.60 12.77 -3.37
CA ASP A 53 -1.43 11.89 -3.57
C ASP A 53 -0.93 11.50 -2.18
N ARG A 54 -1.58 10.51 -1.56
CA ARG A 54 -1.41 10.23 -0.13
C ARG A 54 0.02 9.84 0.24
N ASP A 55 0.76 9.21 -0.66
CA ASP A 55 2.11 8.71 -0.36
C ASP A 55 3.23 9.56 -0.97
N GLY A 56 2.87 10.61 -1.70
CA GLY A 56 3.77 11.64 -2.20
C GLY A 56 4.77 11.12 -3.23
N ASP A 57 4.47 10.00 -3.91
CA ASP A 57 5.34 9.42 -4.93
C ASP A 57 5.23 10.11 -6.30
N GLY A 58 4.26 11.01 -6.44
CA GLY A 58 3.96 11.76 -7.65
C GLY A 58 2.87 11.13 -8.53
N VAL A 59 2.18 10.10 -8.04
CA VAL A 59 1.02 9.44 -8.65
C VAL A 59 -0.22 9.76 -7.81
N THR A 60 -1.25 10.33 -8.42
CA THR A 60 -2.45 10.73 -7.69
C THR A 60 -3.29 9.53 -7.26
N ASP A 61 -4.00 9.61 -6.14
CA ASP A 61 -4.87 8.56 -5.57
C ASP A 61 -5.86 7.92 -6.58
N ASP A 62 -6.28 8.65 -7.62
CA ASP A 62 -7.19 8.13 -8.65
C ASP A 62 -6.48 7.30 -9.74
N VAL A 63 -5.15 7.36 -9.78
CA VAL A 63 -4.25 6.62 -10.66
C VAL A 63 -3.37 5.63 -9.87
N ASP A 64 -3.12 5.90 -8.59
CA ASP A 64 -2.27 5.12 -7.72
C ASP A 64 -3.02 3.90 -7.15
N GLU A 65 -2.52 2.70 -7.47
CA GLU A 65 -3.04 1.45 -6.91
C GLU A 65 -2.42 1.15 -5.52
N CYS A 66 -1.44 1.96 -5.09
CA CYS A 66 -0.60 1.82 -3.89
C CYS A 66 -0.70 2.98 -2.94
N LEU A 67 -1.93 3.42 -2.66
CA LEU A 67 -2.29 4.57 -1.82
C LEU A 67 -1.58 4.73 -0.48
N THR A 68 -0.79 3.75 -0.01
CA THR A 68 0.07 3.94 1.16
C THR A 68 1.55 3.58 1.02
N THR A 69 2.06 3.32 -0.18
CA THR A 69 3.41 2.79 -0.37
C THR A 69 4.08 3.50 -1.53
N PRO A 70 4.97 4.49 -1.26
CA PRO A 70 5.54 5.31 -2.31
C PRO A 70 6.25 4.47 -3.37
N VAL A 71 5.71 4.40 -4.58
CA VAL A 71 6.36 3.75 -5.72
C VAL A 71 7.01 4.81 -6.58
N ASN A 72 8.33 4.99 -6.39
CA ASN A 72 9.14 5.95 -7.16
C ASN A 72 9.29 5.62 -8.67
N ASP A 73 8.38 4.84 -9.26
CA ASP A 73 8.36 4.49 -10.68
C ASP A 73 7.63 5.54 -11.55
N VAL A 74 7.99 6.81 -11.36
CA VAL A 74 7.69 7.86 -12.34
C VAL A 74 8.41 7.66 -13.68
N THR A 75 9.21 6.59 -13.86
CA THR A 75 9.86 6.29 -15.14
C THR A 75 8.89 5.81 -16.21
N ASN A 76 7.67 5.40 -15.83
CA ASN A 76 6.59 5.03 -16.76
C ASN A 76 5.42 6.03 -16.84
N VAL A 77 5.28 6.96 -15.89
CA VAL A 77 4.18 7.96 -15.88
C VAL A 77 4.28 8.93 -17.07
N VAL A 78 5.50 9.19 -17.58
CA VAL A 78 5.70 10.20 -18.64
C VAL A 78 5.51 9.67 -20.08
N THR A 79 5.10 8.40 -20.33
CA THR A 79 5.00 7.93 -21.74
C THR A 79 3.74 7.15 -22.17
N ALA A 80 2.69 7.04 -21.35
CA ALA A 80 1.43 6.42 -21.81
C ALA A 80 0.79 7.17 -23.01
N ALA A 81 1.04 8.48 -23.13
CA ALA A 81 0.57 9.27 -24.27
C ALA A 81 1.37 9.03 -25.58
N GLU A 82 2.60 8.49 -25.51
CA GLU A 82 3.48 8.31 -26.68
C GLU A 82 3.67 6.83 -27.09
N ALA A 83 3.40 5.86 -26.21
CA ALA A 83 3.70 4.45 -26.46
C ALA A 83 2.51 3.60 -26.97
N GLY A 84 1.29 4.13 -27.03
CA GLY A 84 0.12 3.37 -27.52
C GLY A 84 -0.28 2.19 -26.62
N VAL A 85 0.06 2.24 -25.33
CA VAL A 85 -0.33 1.26 -24.31
C VAL A 85 -1.77 1.57 -23.87
N PRO A 86 -2.71 0.61 -23.92
CA PRO A 86 -4.07 0.83 -23.45
C PRO A 86 -4.07 1.14 -21.95
N ALA A 87 -4.99 1.99 -21.48
CA ALA A 87 -5.12 2.39 -20.07
C ALA A 87 -5.27 1.18 -19.11
N SER A 88 -5.65 0.00 -19.63
CA SER A 88 -5.70 -1.27 -18.88
C SER A 88 -4.33 -1.99 -18.75
N GLN A 89 -3.23 -1.36 -19.17
CA GLN A 89 -1.87 -1.90 -19.15
C GLN A 89 -0.86 -0.87 -18.59
N VAL A 90 -1.35 0.25 -18.08
CA VAL A 90 -0.54 1.22 -17.34
C VAL A 90 -0.52 0.71 -15.89
N PHE A 91 0.42 -0.18 -15.60
CA PHE A 91 0.65 -0.70 -14.26
C PHE A 91 1.46 0.34 -13.49
N ILE A 92 0.78 1.24 -12.80
CA ILE A 92 1.34 1.96 -11.66
C ILE A 92 0.77 1.24 -10.44
N GLY A 93 1.18 -0.01 -10.34
CA GLY A 93 0.68 -1.00 -9.41
C GLY A 93 1.69 -1.28 -8.32
N CYS A 94 1.25 -1.88 -7.23
CA CYS A 94 2.16 -2.24 -6.15
C CYS A 94 3.14 -3.27 -6.66
N PRO A 95 4.39 -3.28 -6.16
CA PRO A 95 5.35 -4.30 -6.57
C PRO A 95 4.68 -5.67 -6.49
N ASP A 96 4.62 -6.34 -7.62
CA ASP A 96 4.10 -7.68 -7.81
C ASP A 96 5.18 -8.38 -8.65
N THR A 97 6.15 -8.93 -7.92
CA THR A 97 7.40 -9.39 -8.51
C THR A 97 7.17 -10.62 -9.39
N ASP A 98 6.14 -11.43 -9.12
CA ASP A 98 5.86 -12.67 -9.84
C ASP A 98 4.59 -12.67 -10.70
N ARG A 99 3.80 -11.60 -10.64
CA ARG A 99 2.61 -11.30 -11.47
C ARG A 99 1.46 -12.27 -11.25
N ASP A 100 1.26 -12.70 -10.02
CA ASP A 100 0.18 -13.61 -9.66
C ASP A 100 -1.14 -12.90 -9.32
N GLY A 101 -1.13 -11.57 -9.24
CA GLY A 101 -2.27 -10.73 -8.88
C GLY A 101 -2.37 -10.42 -7.39
N VAL A 102 -1.33 -10.73 -6.61
CA VAL A 102 -1.12 -10.33 -5.22
C VAL A 102 0.15 -9.49 -5.17
N SER A 103 0.11 -8.39 -4.41
CA SER A 103 1.26 -7.48 -4.32
C SER A 103 2.22 -7.87 -3.19
N ASP A 104 3.53 -7.76 -3.45
CA ASP A 104 4.64 -7.98 -2.51
C ASP A 104 4.41 -7.25 -1.16
N ASN A 105 3.96 -5.99 -1.22
CA ASN A 105 3.75 -5.12 -0.07
C ASN A 105 2.41 -4.40 -0.19
N LYS A 106 1.30 -5.06 0.16
CA LYS A 106 -0.02 -4.43 0.09
C LYS A 106 -0.20 -3.41 1.22
N ALA A 107 -0.38 -2.16 0.82
CA ALA A 107 -0.86 -1.06 1.65
C ALA A 107 -2.22 -1.39 2.31
N ALA A 108 -2.39 -1.03 3.58
CA ALA A 108 -3.66 -1.16 4.29
C ALA A 108 -4.69 -0.18 3.69
N GLY A 109 -5.47 -0.63 2.70
CA GLY A 109 -6.52 0.18 2.08
C GLY A 109 -6.68 0.05 0.56
N GLY A 110 -5.77 -0.64 -0.14
CA GLY A 110 -5.84 -0.82 -1.60
C GLY A 110 -6.94 -1.77 -2.08
N VAL A 111 -7.46 -1.48 -3.28
CA VAL A 111 -8.58 -2.13 -4.00
C VAL A 111 -8.31 -3.58 -4.43
N GLU A 112 -7.15 -4.18 -4.13
CA GLU A 112 -6.91 -5.61 -4.37
C GLU A 112 -7.59 -6.49 -3.28
N THR A 113 -8.19 -7.61 -3.67
CA THR A 113 -9.10 -8.46 -2.86
C THR A 113 -8.41 -9.34 -1.79
N GLY A 114 -7.28 -8.93 -1.26
CA GLY A 114 -6.54 -9.60 -0.18
C GLY A 114 -6.23 -8.65 0.96
N THR A 115 -6.28 -9.14 2.21
CA THR A 115 -5.83 -8.38 3.40
C THR A 115 -4.40 -8.71 3.79
N ALA A 116 -3.71 -9.57 3.03
CA ALA A 116 -2.34 -10.03 3.30
C ALA A 116 -1.40 -9.60 2.18
N ASN A 117 -0.15 -9.30 2.54
CA ASN A 117 0.96 -9.20 1.58
C ASN A 117 1.16 -10.55 0.90
N ASP A 118 1.76 -10.53 -0.29
CA ASP A 118 2.21 -11.77 -0.94
C ASP A 118 3.14 -12.55 0.00
N ASN A 119 2.68 -13.72 0.45
CA ASN A 119 3.46 -14.64 1.27
C ASN A 119 4.50 -15.43 0.44
N CYS A 120 4.54 -15.25 -0.88
CA CYS A 120 5.58 -15.75 -1.79
C CYS A 120 5.98 -14.74 -2.89
N PRO A 121 6.69 -13.63 -2.57
CA PRO A 121 7.03 -12.55 -3.52
C PRO A 121 7.83 -12.93 -4.77
N ALA A 122 8.24 -14.18 -4.94
CA ALA A 122 8.96 -14.65 -6.10
C ALA A 122 8.37 -15.94 -6.72
N ALA A 123 7.22 -16.39 -6.22
CA ALA A 123 6.61 -17.66 -6.60
C ALA A 123 5.08 -17.60 -6.61
N SER A 124 4.54 -17.48 -7.83
CA SER A 124 3.11 -17.25 -8.07
C SER A 124 2.20 -18.20 -7.30
N ASN A 125 1.39 -17.65 -6.40
CA ASN A 125 0.41 -18.34 -5.58
C ASN A 125 -0.83 -17.45 -5.31
N PRO A 126 -1.69 -17.19 -6.33
CA PRO A 126 -2.80 -16.22 -6.22
C PRO A 126 -3.82 -16.50 -5.10
N THR A 127 -3.82 -17.72 -4.56
CA THR A 127 -4.70 -18.14 -3.46
C THR A 127 -4.12 -17.83 -2.08
N GLN A 128 -2.85 -17.47 -1.99
CA GLN A 128 -2.12 -17.16 -0.75
C GLN A 128 -2.31 -18.26 0.29
N ALA A 129 -2.14 -19.51 -0.17
CA ALA A 129 -2.21 -20.67 0.72
C ALA A 129 -0.98 -20.67 1.63
N ASP A 130 -1.21 -21.02 2.88
CA ASP A 130 -0.26 -21.03 4.00
C ASP A 130 -0.81 -22.05 5.01
N LEU A 131 -0.39 -23.31 4.84
CA LEU A 131 -0.98 -24.46 5.52
C LEU A 131 -0.65 -24.48 7.02
N ASP A 132 0.57 -24.12 7.39
CA ASP A 132 1.03 -24.14 8.78
C ASP A 132 0.81 -22.79 9.51
N GLY A 133 0.55 -21.72 8.75
CA GLY A 133 0.22 -20.39 9.25
C GLY A 133 1.45 -19.61 9.74
N ASP A 134 2.65 -19.93 9.24
CA ASP A 134 3.89 -19.27 9.63
C ASP A 134 4.15 -17.94 8.88
N GLY A 135 3.40 -17.71 7.79
CA GLY A 135 3.44 -16.51 6.96
C GLY A 135 4.31 -16.62 5.71
N GLU A 136 4.97 -17.75 5.47
CA GLU A 136 5.54 -18.12 4.17
C GLU A 136 4.51 -19.00 3.41
N GLY A 137 4.25 -18.71 2.14
CA GLY A 137 3.20 -19.42 1.41
C GLY A 137 3.61 -20.81 0.95
N ASP A 138 2.63 -21.71 0.77
CA ASP A 138 2.86 -23.11 0.35
C ASP A 138 3.73 -23.23 -0.93
N ALA A 139 3.73 -22.20 -1.78
CA ALA A 139 4.47 -22.19 -3.05
C ALA A 139 5.98 -21.91 -2.89
N CYS A 140 6.39 -21.30 -1.79
CA CYS A 140 7.77 -20.92 -1.49
C CYS A 140 8.29 -21.50 -0.17
N ASP A 141 7.42 -22.10 0.64
CA ASP A 141 7.79 -22.81 1.86
C ASP A 141 8.48 -24.16 1.56
N SER A 142 9.53 -24.44 2.33
CA SER A 142 10.29 -25.68 2.29
C SER A 142 9.79 -26.77 3.25
N ASP A 143 8.86 -26.45 4.14
CA ASP A 143 8.28 -27.30 5.19
C ASP A 143 6.79 -26.97 5.37
N VAL A 144 5.99 -27.24 4.33
CA VAL A 144 4.62 -26.69 4.12
C VAL A 144 3.64 -26.99 5.26
N ASP A 145 3.84 -28.07 6.02
CA ASP A 145 2.98 -28.42 7.15
C ASP A 145 3.57 -28.09 8.54
N GLY A 146 4.78 -27.54 8.57
CA GLY A 146 5.47 -27.11 9.78
C GLY A 146 5.81 -28.26 10.75
N ASP A 147 5.91 -29.51 10.29
CA ASP A 147 6.21 -30.67 11.14
C ASP A 147 7.71 -30.82 11.48
N GLY A 148 8.56 -30.06 10.79
CA GLY A 148 10.02 -30.04 10.95
C GLY A 148 10.78 -30.97 10.00
N VAL A 149 10.10 -31.61 9.05
CA VAL A 149 10.67 -32.44 7.98
C VAL A 149 10.42 -31.76 6.64
N ALA A 150 11.49 -31.24 6.04
CA ALA A 150 11.39 -30.57 4.74
C ALA A 150 10.64 -31.40 3.68
N ASN A 151 9.85 -30.73 2.84
CA ASN A 151 8.97 -31.32 1.81
C ASN A 151 9.65 -32.40 0.94
N ALA A 152 10.95 -32.25 0.70
CA ALA A 152 11.74 -33.18 -0.12
C ALA A 152 12.03 -34.52 0.57
N ASP A 153 12.03 -34.53 1.91
CA ASP A 153 12.30 -35.68 2.77
C ASP A 153 11.04 -36.21 3.47
N ASP A 154 9.91 -35.50 3.37
CA ASP A 154 8.65 -35.89 3.98
C ASP A 154 7.79 -36.78 3.07
N THR A 155 7.18 -37.80 3.69
CA THR A 155 6.21 -38.69 3.04
C THR A 155 4.80 -38.14 3.01
N CYS A 156 4.52 -37.10 3.80
CA CYS A 156 3.23 -36.43 3.86
C CYS A 156 3.35 -34.88 3.79
N PRO A 157 3.94 -34.26 2.75
CA PRO A 157 4.30 -32.82 2.78
C PRO A 157 3.16 -31.79 3.00
N ASP A 158 1.91 -32.22 3.05
CA ASP A 158 0.73 -31.36 3.26
C ASP A 158 -0.02 -31.72 4.57
N GLY A 159 0.65 -32.36 5.56
CA GLY A 159 0.09 -32.71 6.87
C GLY A 159 0.72 -33.97 7.51
N PRO A 160 0.33 -34.35 8.74
CA PRO A 160 1.03 -35.40 9.50
C PRO A 160 1.13 -36.77 8.80
#